data_AF-A0A3A3FFU4-F1
#
_entry.id   AF-A0A3A3FFU4-F1
#
_cell.length_a   1.000
_cell.length_b   1.000
_cell.length_c   1.000
_cell.angle_alpha   90.00
_cell.angle_beta   90.00
_cell.angle_gamma   90.00
#
_symmetry.space_group_name_H-M   'P 1'
#
loop_
_entity.id
_entity.type
_entity.pdbx_description
1 polymer ?
#
loop_
_entity_poly.entity_id
_entity_poly.type
_entity_poly.pdbx_seq_one_letter_code
_entity_poly.pdbx_strand_id
1 'polypeptide(L)'
;MISFSVSDLISVVGVVIAFTALLLTVMVIYNNRRHTRYDDDRHRIELELMRRSIESQMYGLNEKLLATEDRWRDVNHLLISSQSRQPDAFEPSKQVVPSVFLSSAGISPDDLKIERDLVFVLTPFHPTYKKQFEVVASVCNGLGLRAMRGDEEFVPGDVFPHILRLITRARIVVAIIDGRNPNVFYELGIAHALGKPAILIAPTPEDVPFDIRTKRLVLFQSLDELQEKLKDELARVVVASEQPIQPVAEARTGVPELLPEARVLLKEASLDPQGAIILARYIGGTTLQTNGKNLIPSNERREVARWEQALELLTARGLVVARGHKGEIYEVTNTGYQVADMIDL
;
A
#
# COMPACT_ATOMS: atom_id res chain seq x y z
N MET A 1 -39.89 -26.93 -85.94
CA MET A 1 -40.20 -27.90 -84.87
C MET A 1 -38.88 -28.30 -84.23
N ILE A 2 -38.62 -27.87 -83.00
CA ILE A 2 -37.44 -28.31 -82.25
C ILE A 2 -37.84 -29.65 -81.60
N SER A 3 -37.24 -30.75 -82.06
CA SER A 3 -37.46 -32.07 -81.45
C SER A 3 -36.57 -32.22 -80.23
N PHE A 4 -37.15 -32.15 -79.03
CA PHE A 4 -36.41 -32.45 -77.80
C PHE A 4 -36.13 -33.95 -77.72
N SER A 5 -34.86 -34.31 -77.52
CA SER A 5 -34.45 -35.69 -77.30
C SER A 5 -34.66 -36.10 -75.85
N VAL A 6 -34.87 -37.40 -75.58
CA VAL A 6 -35.06 -37.91 -74.22
C VAL A 6 -33.86 -37.60 -73.31
N SER A 7 -32.66 -37.51 -73.86
CA SER A 7 -31.45 -37.11 -73.14
C SER A 7 -31.48 -35.67 -72.63
N ASP A 8 -32.09 -34.75 -73.38
CA ASP A 8 -32.20 -33.34 -72.97
C ASP A 8 -33.13 -33.22 -71.76
N LEU A 9 -34.24 -33.97 -71.74
CA LEU A 9 -35.17 -34.00 -70.61
C LEU A 9 -34.50 -34.53 -69.33
N ILE A 10 -33.71 -35.60 -69.44
CA ILE A 10 -32.99 -36.18 -68.30
C ILE A 10 -31.98 -35.17 -67.73
N SER A 11 -31.27 -34.44 -68.60
CA SER A 11 -30.30 -33.42 -68.16
C SER A 11 -30.96 -32.27 -67.40
N VAL A 12 -32.12 -31.78 -67.86
CA VAL A 12 -32.88 -30.71 -67.21
C VAL A 12 -33.42 -31.17 -65.85
N VAL A 13 -33.98 -32.38 -65.78
CA VAL A 13 -34.46 -32.97 -64.52
C VAL A 13 -33.30 -33.14 -63.52
N GLY A 14 -32.14 -33.59 -63.98
CA GLY A 14 -30.94 -33.69 -63.14
C GLY A 14 -30.49 -32.35 -62.55
N VAL A 15 -30.50 -31.28 -63.35
CA VAL A 15 -30.17 -29.92 -62.89
C VAL A 15 -31.19 -29.41 -61.86
N VAL A 16 -32.48 -29.66 -62.08
CA VAL A 16 -33.53 -29.26 -61.12
C VAL A 16 -33.42 -30.01 -59.80
N ILE A 17 -33.10 -31.31 -59.82
CA ILE A 17 -32.88 -32.10 -58.61
C ILE A 17 -31.63 -31.61 -57.87
N ALA A 18 -30.53 -31.34 -58.58
CA ALA A 18 -29.30 -30.81 -57.97
C ALA A 18 -29.53 -29.43 -57.33
N PHE A 19 -30.29 -28.55 -57.99
CA PHE A 19 -30.60 -27.22 -57.48
C PHE A 19 -31.52 -27.26 -56.25
N THR A 20 -32.54 -28.12 -56.26
CA THR A 20 -33.42 -28.30 -55.09
C THR A 20 -32.67 -28.93 -53.91
N ALA A 21 -31.79 -29.90 -54.16
CA ALA A 21 -30.92 -30.47 -53.13
C ALA A 21 -29.96 -29.44 -52.54
N LEU A 22 -29.39 -28.56 -53.36
CA LEU A 22 -28.53 -27.45 -52.93
C LEU A 22 -29.30 -26.44 -52.05
N LEU A 23 -30.52 -26.06 -52.46
CA LEU A 23 -31.36 -25.17 -51.66
C LEU A 23 -31.73 -25.78 -50.30
N LEU A 24 -32.05 -27.07 -50.27
CA LEU A 24 -32.33 -27.81 -49.04
C LEU A 24 -31.11 -27.86 -48.12
N THR A 25 -29.92 -28.12 -48.66
CA THR A 25 -28.69 -28.13 -47.85
C THR A 25 -28.35 -26.75 -47.30
N VAL A 26 -28.50 -25.69 -48.10
CA VAL A 26 -28.31 -24.30 -47.64
C VAL A 26 -29.33 -23.95 -46.54
N MET A 27 -30.59 -24.35 -46.70
CA MET A 27 -31.64 -24.13 -45.70
C MET A 27 -31.32 -24.86 -44.39
N VAL A 28 -30.87 -26.12 -44.44
CA VAL A 28 -30.48 -26.90 -43.26
C VAL A 28 -29.27 -26.27 -42.56
N ILE A 29 -28.24 -25.87 -43.31
CA ILE A 29 -27.05 -25.20 -42.75
C ILE A 29 -27.44 -23.87 -42.09
N TYR A 30 -28.29 -23.09 -42.75
CA TYR A 30 -28.78 -21.82 -42.22
C TYR A 30 -29.56 -22.02 -40.91
N ASN A 31 -30.48 -22.99 -40.89
CA ASN A 31 -31.30 -23.25 -39.72
C ASN A 31 -30.47 -23.75 -38.53
N ASN A 32 -29.52 -24.66 -38.77
CA ASN A 32 -28.61 -25.16 -37.73
C ASN A 32 -27.74 -24.04 -37.15
N ARG A 33 -27.16 -23.18 -38.00
CA ARG A 33 -26.37 -22.02 -37.54
C ARG A 33 -27.19 -21.02 -36.73
N ARG A 34 -28.48 -20.88 -37.07
CA ARG A 34 -29.39 -20.01 -36.33
C ARG A 34 -29.67 -20.58 -34.94
N HIS A 35 -29.96 -21.88 -34.84
CA HIS A 35 -30.16 -22.56 -33.57
C HIS A 35 -28.94 -22.49 -32.66
N THR A 36 -27.73 -22.79 -33.18
CA THR A 36 -26.51 -22.73 -32.36
C THR A 36 -26.27 -21.33 -31.78
N ARG A 37 -26.51 -20.26 -32.56
CA ARG A 37 -26.40 -18.89 -32.05
C ARG A 37 -27.41 -18.58 -30.96
N TYR A 38 -28.66 -19.01 -31.13
CA TYR A 38 -29.68 -18.81 -30.10
C TYR A 38 -29.34 -19.55 -28.80
N ASP A 39 -28.79 -20.77 -28.90
CA ASP A 39 -28.38 -21.54 -27.73
C ASP A 39 -27.16 -20.91 -27.03
N ASP A 40 -26.18 -20.43 -27.80
CA ASP A 40 -25.00 -19.74 -27.27
C ASP A 40 -25.37 -18.44 -26.53
N ASP A 41 -26.27 -17.63 -27.12
CA ASP A 41 -26.74 -16.38 -26.51
C ASP A 41 -27.53 -16.66 -25.23
N ARG A 42 -28.36 -17.72 -25.22
CA ARG A 42 -29.09 -18.15 -24.02
C ARG A 42 -28.14 -18.59 -22.92
N HIS A 43 -27.16 -19.42 -23.27
CA HIS A 43 -26.19 -19.92 -22.32
C HIS A 43 -25.36 -18.78 -21.72
N ARG A 44 -25.01 -17.78 -22.53
CA ARG A 44 -24.30 -16.59 -22.06
C ARG A 44 -25.13 -15.78 -21.05
N ILE A 45 -26.42 -15.56 -21.34
CA ILE A 45 -27.33 -14.87 -20.42
C ILE A 45 -27.51 -15.67 -19.12
N GLU A 46 -27.64 -16.99 -19.22
CA GLU A 46 -27.75 -17.87 -18.04
C GLU A 46 -26.50 -17.83 -17.17
N LEU A 47 -25.31 -17.90 -17.79
CA LEU A 47 -24.02 -17.75 -17.10
C LEU A 47 -23.89 -16.37 -16.44
N GLU A 48 -24.36 -15.31 -17.09
CA GLU A 48 -24.32 -13.96 -16.53
C GLU A 48 -25.27 -13.82 -15.33
N LEU A 49 -26.46 -14.40 -15.39
CA LEU A 49 -27.41 -14.45 -14.27
C LEU A 49 -26.89 -15.29 -13.12
N MET A 50 -26.29 -16.47 -13.40
CA MET A 50 -25.63 -17.30 -12.40
C MET A 50 -24.47 -16.57 -11.75
N ARG A 51 -23.62 -15.91 -12.54
CA ARG A 51 -22.51 -15.09 -12.03
C ARG A 51 -23.03 -14.01 -11.08
N ARG A 52 -24.03 -13.23 -11.49
CA ARG A 52 -24.62 -12.18 -10.64
C ARG A 52 -25.22 -12.75 -9.35
N SER A 53 -25.86 -13.91 -9.43
CA SER A 53 -26.40 -14.62 -8.26
C SER A 53 -25.27 -15.05 -7.32
N ILE A 54 -24.22 -15.68 -7.84
CA ILE A 54 -23.05 -16.11 -7.06
C ILE A 54 -22.34 -14.91 -6.45
N GLU A 55 -22.12 -13.84 -7.20
CA GLU A 55 -21.54 -12.59 -6.69
C GLU A 55 -22.40 -12.04 -5.55
N SER A 56 -23.72 -11.92 -5.74
CA SER A 56 -24.63 -11.45 -4.71
C SER A 56 -24.62 -12.35 -3.46
N GLN A 57 -24.58 -13.67 -3.64
CA GLN A 57 -24.46 -14.62 -2.54
C GLN A 57 -23.11 -14.48 -1.83
N MET A 58 -22.01 -14.34 -2.57
CA MET A 58 -20.68 -14.14 -2.02
C MET A 58 -20.63 -12.85 -1.21
N TYR A 59 -21.23 -11.77 -1.69
CA TYR A 59 -21.37 -10.51 -0.94
C TYR A 59 -22.18 -10.70 0.34
N GLY A 60 -23.36 -11.35 0.27
CA GLY A 60 -24.16 -11.60 1.47
C GLY A 60 -23.50 -12.57 2.47
N LEU A 61 -22.68 -13.52 1.98
CA LEU A 61 -21.88 -14.39 2.84
C LEU A 61 -20.73 -13.63 3.49
N ASN A 62 -20.05 -12.77 2.72
CA ASN A 62 -18.97 -11.94 3.22
C ASN A 62 -19.50 -10.95 4.27
N GLU A 63 -20.64 -10.33 4.04
CA GLU A 63 -21.35 -9.51 5.02
C GLU A 63 -21.58 -10.28 6.33
N LYS A 64 -22.07 -11.53 6.24
CA LYS A 64 -22.26 -12.41 7.41
C LYS A 64 -20.96 -12.87 8.08
N LEU A 65 -19.89 -13.05 7.31
CA LEU A 65 -18.56 -13.41 7.82
C LEU A 65 -17.88 -12.23 8.53
N LEU A 66 -18.17 -11.00 8.07
CA LEU A 66 -17.65 -9.75 8.61
C LEU A 66 -18.56 -9.13 9.69
N ALA A 67 -19.75 -9.70 9.92
CA ALA A 67 -20.78 -9.20 10.83
C ALA A 67 -20.39 -9.20 12.32
N THR A 68 -19.31 -9.91 12.71
CA THR A 68 -18.85 -9.97 14.10
C THR A 68 -17.35 -9.71 14.18
N GLU A 69 -16.94 -8.93 15.18
CA GLU A 69 -15.56 -8.50 15.39
C GLU A 69 -14.57 -9.68 15.48
N ASP A 70 -14.96 -10.75 16.17
CA ASP A 70 -14.10 -11.93 16.35
C ASP A 70 -13.83 -12.68 15.03
N ARG A 71 -14.86 -12.86 14.18
CA ARG A 71 -14.70 -13.52 12.88
C ARG A 71 -13.92 -12.66 11.90
N TRP A 72 -14.08 -11.34 11.97
CA TRP A 72 -13.25 -10.41 11.22
C TRP A 72 -11.77 -10.50 11.63
N ARG A 73 -11.49 -10.60 12.94
CA ARG A 73 -10.14 -10.77 13.47
C ARG A 73 -9.51 -12.08 13.00
N ASP A 74 -10.26 -13.19 13.02
CA ASP A 74 -9.76 -14.48 12.56
C ASP A 74 -9.38 -14.50 11.08
N VAL A 75 -10.16 -13.82 10.22
CA VAL A 75 -9.86 -13.76 8.78
C VAL A 75 -8.72 -12.79 8.48
N ASN A 76 -8.58 -11.71 9.25
CA ASN A 76 -7.61 -10.64 8.99
C ASN A 76 -6.43 -10.61 9.98
N HIS A 77 -6.20 -11.68 10.74
CA HIS A 77 -5.18 -11.74 11.81
C HIS A 77 -3.75 -11.42 11.34
N LEU A 78 -3.45 -11.66 10.06
CA LEU A 78 -2.17 -11.31 9.43
C LEU A 78 -1.98 -9.80 9.25
N LEU A 79 -3.05 -9.05 8.95
CA LEU A 79 -3.02 -7.59 8.88
C LEU A 79 -2.95 -6.97 10.29
N ILE A 80 -3.65 -7.57 11.25
CA ILE A 80 -3.76 -7.08 12.64
C ILE A 80 -2.42 -7.21 13.38
N SER A 81 -1.72 -8.34 13.22
CA SER A 81 -0.42 -8.58 13.86
C SER A 81 0.71 -7.69 13.34
N SER A 82 0.57 -7.12 12.14
CA SER A 82 1.54 -6.19 11.54
C SER A 82 1.35 -4.73 11.99
N GLN A 83 0.17 -4.33 12.48
CA GLN A 83 -0.14 -2.94 12.82
C GLN A 83 0.21 -2.55 14.26
N SER A 84 0.30 -3.52 15.18
CA SER A 84 0.63 -3.28 16.60
C SER A 84 2.09 -2.82 16.86
N ARG A 85 2.87 -2.52 15.80
CA ARG A 85 4.28 -2.09 15.86
C ARG A 85 4.53 -0.72 15.22
N GLN A 86 3.50 0.04 14.83
CA GLN A 86 3.71 1.37 14.25
C GLN A 86 3.90 2.46 15.33
N PRO A 87 4.93 3.31 15.21
CA PRO A 87 5.12 4.46 16.10
C PRO A 87 4.12 5.60 15.78
N ASP A 88 3.73 6.35 16.82
CA ASP A 88 2.68 7.40 16.80
C ASP A 88 2.97 8.65 15.93
N ALA A 89 4.17 8.74 15.34
CA ALA A 89 4.61 9.92 14.59
C ALA A 89 4.71 9.62 13.09
N PHE A 90 3.91 10.32 12.29
CA PHE A 90 3.98 10.32 10.83
C PHE A 90 5.20 11.15 10.40
N GLU A 91 6.28 10.49 9.98
CA GLU A 91 7.27 11.12 9.10
C GLU A 91 6.82 10.91 7.65
N PRO A 92 6.63 11.98 6.86
CA PRO A 92 6.38 11.83 5.43
C PRO A 92 7.58 11.10 4.82
N SER A 93 7.34 9.93 4.24
CA SER A 93 8.40 9.11 3.68
C SER A 93 9.11 9.88 2.56
N LYS A 94 10.38 10.20 2.80
CA LYS A 94 11.31 10.51 1.71
C LYS A 94 11.31 9.32 0.78
N GLN A 95 11.07 9.59 -0.51
CA GLN A 95 11.22 8.67 -1.65
C GLN A 95 11.04 7.19 -1.30
N VAL A 96 9.87 6.64 -1.66
CA VAL A 96 9.63 5.19 -1.65
C VAL A 96 10.83 4.51 -2.32
N VAL A 97 11.66 3.82 -1.54
CA VAL A 97 12.75 3.02 -2.11
C VAL A 97 12.09 1.80 -2.75
N PRO A 98 12.43 1.43 -4.00
CA PRO A 98 11.84 0.26 -4.64
C PRO A 98 12.09 -0.98 -3.77
N SER A 99 11.05 -1.47 -3.11
CA SER A 99 11.15 -2.72 -2.35
C SER A 99 11.13 -3.90 -3.33
N VAL A 100 11.67 -5.04 -2.89
CA VAL A 100 11.58 -6.31 -3.64
C VAL A 100 10.13 -6.60 -4.03
N PHE A 101 9.18 -6.25 -3.16
CA PHE A 101 7.74 -6.34 -3.43
C PHE A 101 7.32 -5.48 -4.62
N LEU A 102 7.60 -4.17 -4.64
CA LEU A 102 7.22 -3.28 -5.74
C LEU A 102 7.84 -3.71 -7.08
N SER A 103 9.12 -4.08 -7.05
CA SER A 103 9.84 -4.54 -8.24
C SER A 103 9.27 -5.86 -8.78
N SER A 104 8.93 -6.80 -7.89
CA SER A 104 8.31 -8.08 -8.27
C SER A 104 6.89 -7.93 -8.84
N ALA A 105 6.19 -6.87 -8.44
CA ALA A 105 4.88 -6.51 -8.98
C ALA A 105 4.95 -5.70 -10.30
N GLY A 106 6.15 -5.49 -10.86
CA GLY A 106 6.33 -4.77 -12.13
C GLY A 106 6.26 -3.24 -12.02
N ILE A 107 6.44 -2.68 -10.81
CA ILE A 107 6.49 -1.23 -10.59
C ILE A 107 7.90 -0.72 -10.82
N SER A 108 8.03 0.24 -11.73
CA SER A 108 9.30 0.89 -12.06
C SER A 108 9.59 2.07 -11.12
N PRO A 109 10.85 2.51 -10.97
CA PRO A 109 11.17 3.71 -10.19
C PRO A 109 10.44 4.97 -10.68
N ASP A 110 10.11 5.05 -11.96
CA ASP A 110 9.37 6.17 -12.54
C ASP A 110 7.92 6.24 -12.03
N ASP A 111 7.32 5.08 -11.71
CA ASP A 111 5.98 4.96 -11.13
C ASP A 111 5.91 5.41 -9.66
N LEU A 112 7.05 5.73 -9.04
CA LEU A 112 7.15 6.25 -7.68
C LEU A 112 7.05 7.79 -7.64
N LYS A 113 7.05 8.43 -8.80
CA LYS A 113 6.88 9.88 -8.90
C LYS A 113 5.42 10.25 -8.58
N ILE A 114 5.25 10.98 -7.48
CA ILE A 114 3.94 11.42 -7.01
C ILE A 114 3.37 12.49 -7.96
N GLU A 115 2.17 12.26 -8.46
CA GLU A 115 1.36 13.22 -9.19
C GLU A 115 0.62 14.13 -8.21
N ARG A 116 0.82 15.45 -8.33
CA ARG A 116 0.29 16.41 -7.34
C ARG A 116 -1.22 16.58 -7.41
N ASP A 117 -1.83 16.32 -8.56
CA ASP A 117 -3.27 16.43 -8.79
C ASP A 117 -4.00 15.10 -8.53
N LEU A 118 -3.29 13.96 -8.46
CA LEU A 118 -3.92 12.64 -8.41
C LEU A 118 -4.38 12.26 -7.00
N VAL A 119 -5.67 11.95 -6.88
CA VAL A 119 -6.30 11.31 -5.72
C VAL A 119 -6.78 9.93 -6.15
N PHE A 120 -6.31 8.88 -5.48
CA PHE A 120 -6.77 7.52 -5.78
C PHE A 120 -7.87 7.11 -4.81
N VAL A 121 -9.00 6.67 -5.35
CA VAL A 121 -10.18 6.28 -4.57
C VAL A 121 -10.29 4.76 -4.52
N LEU A 122 -10.10 4.21 -3.32
CA LEU A 122 -10.31 2.79 -3.05
C LEU A 122 -11.79 2.56 -2.80
N THR A 123 -12.40 1.69 -3.61
CA THR A 123 -13.83 1.41 -3.53
C THR A 123 -14.09 -0.07 -3.72
N PRO A 124 -15.06 -0.67 -3.02
CA PRO A 124 -15.50 -2.01 -3.36
C PRO A 124 -16.03 -2.07 -4.79
N PHE A 125 -15.77 -3.17 -5.51
CA PHE A 125 -16.23 -3.41 -6.88
C PHE A 125 -17.73 -3.73 -6.93
N HIS A 126 -18.58 -2.78 -6.53
CA HIS A 126 -20.04 -2.94 -6.57
C HIS A 126 -20.75 -1.63 -6.95
N PRO A 127 -21.79 -1.67 -7.82
CA PRO A 127 -22.51 -0.47 -8.27
C PRO A 127 -23.08 0.40 -7.14
N THR A 128 -23.35 -0.18 -5.98
CA THR A 128 -23.86 0.54 -4.79
C THR A 128 -22.95 1.69 -4.36
N TYR A 129 -21.63 1.58 -4.56
CA TYR A 129 -20.66 2.58 -4.13
C TYR A 129 -20.40 3.69 -5.15
N LYS A 130 -21.06 3.61 -6.33
CA LYS A 130 -20.86 4.56 -7.42
C LYS A 130 -21.23 5.98 -7.01
N LYS A 131 -22.31 6.17 -6.26
CA LYS A 131 -22.75 7.50 -5.81
C LYS A 131 -21.76 8.15 -4.85
N GLN A 132 -21.22 7.37 -3.92
CA GLN A 132 -20.18 7.84 -2.99
C GLN A 132 -18.93 8.25 -3.75
N PHE A 133 -18.52 7.47 -4.76
CA PHE A 133 -17.41 7.83 -5.64
C PHE A 133 -17.69 9.13 -6.41
N GLU A 134 -18.88 9.30 -6.99
CA GLU A 134 -19.26 10.53 -7.71
C GLU A 134 -19.16 11.77 -6.81
N VAL A 135 -19.55 11.67 -5.54
CA VAL A 135 -19.37 12.74 -4.56
C VAL A 135 -17.90 13.02 -4.31
N VAL A 136 -17.08 11.99 -4.08
CA VAL A 136 -15.62 12.13 -3.89
C VAL A 136 -14.99 12.82 -5.10
N ALA A 137 -15.34 12.39 -6.31
CA ALA A 137 -14.84 12.96 -7.55
C ALA A 137 -15.24 14.43 -7.72
N SER A 138 -16.51 14.77 -7.41
CA SER A 138 -17.01 16.14 -7.42
C SER A 138 -16.22 17.05 -6.47
N VAL A 139 -15.97 16.59 -5.24
CA VAL A 139 -15.19 17.32 -4.23
C VAL A 139 -13.74 17.51 -4.68
N CYS A 140 -13.11 16.46 -5.22
CA CYS A 140 -11.74 16.53 -5.74
C CYS A 140 -11.63 17.54 -6.88
N ASN A 141 -12.55 17.48 -7.86
CA ASN A 141 -12.57 18.40 -8.99
C ASN A 141 -12.76 19.86 -8.53
N GLY A 142 -13.60 20.09 -7.52
CA GLY A 142 -13.79 21.42 -6.91
C GLY A 142 -12.53 22.00 -6.25
N LEU A 143 -11.54 21.17 -5.92
CA LEU A 143 -10.25 21.55 -5.36
C LEU A 143 -9.10 21.48 -6.39
N GLY A 144 -9.42 21.28 -7.68
CA GLY A 144 -8.43 21.16 -8.75
C GLY A 144 -7.66 19.83 -8.75
N LEU A 145 -8.23 18.78 -8.14
CA LEU A 145 -7.66 17.44 -8.07
C LEU A 145 -8.43 16.47 -8.96
N ARG A 146 -7.71 15.49 -9.50
CA ARG A 146 -8.25 14.42 -10.32
C ARG A 146 -8.42 13.17 -9.47
N ALA A 147 -9.66 12.78 -9.23
CA ALA A 147 -9.99 11.51 -8.62
C ALA A 147 -9.93 10.40 -9.67
N MET A 148 -9.27 9.29 -9.36
CA MET A 148 -9.28 8.06 -10.16
C MET A 148 -9.71 6.88 -9.33
N ARG A 149 -10.45 5.96 -9.94
CA ARG A 149 -10.83 4.67 -9.34
C ARG A 149 -10.27 3.53 -10.17
N GLY A 150 -9.94 2.41 -9.50
CA GLY A 150 -9.25 1.28 -10.11
C GLY A 150 -10.01 0.53 -11.21
N ASP A 151 -11.29 0.84 -11.43
CA ASP A 151 -12.16 0.23 -12.43
C ASP A 151 -12.48 1.15 -13.63
N GLU A 152 -11.98 2.39 -13.66
CA GLU A 152 -12.22 3.33 -14.76
C GLU A 152 -11.39 3.01 -16.01
N GLU A 153 -10.25 2.33 -15.85
CA GLU A 153 -9.43 1.85 -16.95
C GLU A 153 -9.62 0.35 -17.15
N PHE A 154 -10.05 -0.06 -18.34
CA PHE A 154 -10.08 -1.46 -18.72
C PHE A 154 -8.63 -1.93 -18.97
N VAL A 155 -8.08 -2.69 -18.04
CA VAL A 155 -6.72 -3.24 -18.15
C VAL A 155 -6.79 -4.71 -18.56
N PRO A 156 -6.26 -5.10 -19.73
CA PRO A 156 -6.09 -6.51 -20.09
C PRO A 156 -4.93 -7.11 -19.27
N GLY A 157 -5.22 -8.06 -18.39
CA GLY A 157 -4.21 -8.78 -17.59
C GLY A 157 -4.45 -8.68 -16.08
N ASP A 158 -3.37 -8.81 -15.29
CA ASP A 158 -3.44 -8.69 -13.83
C ASP A 158 -3.78 -7.25 -13.41
N VAL A 159 -4.89 -7.11 -12.69
CA VAL A 159 -5.40 -5.81 -12.20
C VAL A 159 -4.49 -5.26 -11.10
N PHE A 160 -3.84 -6.13 -10.34
CA PHE A 160 -3.10 -5.75 -9.13
C PHE A 160 -1.89 -4.82 -9.38
N PRO A 161 -0.99 -5.08 -10.36
CA PRO A 161 0.07 -4.14 -10.74
C PRO A 161 -0.43 -2.74 -11.10
N HIS A 162 -1.59 -2.65 -11.76
CA HIS A 162 -2.18 -1.37 -12.14
C HIS A 162 -2.67 -0.59 -10.92
N ILE A 163 -3.39 -1.26 -10.00
CA ILE A 163 -3.81 -0.66 -8.72
C ILE A 163 -2.61 -0.16 -7.93
N LEU A 164 -1.55 -0.98 -7.83
CA LEU A 164 -0.35 -0.63 -7.11
C LEU A 164 0.32 0.63 -7.71
N ARG A 165 0.36 0.74 -9.04
CA ARG A 165 0.86 1.93 -9.74
C ARG A 165 0.02 3.18 -9.44
N LEU A 166 -1.30 3.05 -9.35
CA LEU A 166 -2.16 4.17 -8.97
C LEU A 166 -1.93 4.59 -7.52
N ILE A 167 -1.78 3.64 -6.59
CA ILE A 167 -1.45 3.91 -5.19
C ILE A 167 -0.09 4.63 -5.08
N THR A 168 0.94 4.17 -5.81
CA THR A 168 2.28 4.77 -5.74
C THR A 168 2.32 6.18 -6.33
N ARG A 169 1.56 6.45 -7.40
CA ARG A 169 1.52 7.76 -8.06
C ARG A 169 0.61 8.76 -7.35
N ALA A 170 -0.43 8.31 -6.66
CA ALA A 170 -1.38 9.19 -5.99
C ALA A 170 -0.72 10.04 -4.89
N ARG A 171 -1.15 11.30 -4.80
CA ARG A 171 -0.78 12.19 -3.69
C ARG A 171 -1.56 11.83 -2.43
N ILE A 172 -2.86 11.58 -2.57
CA ILE A 172 -3.79 11.29 -1.48
C ILE A 172 -4.57 10.04 -1.86
N VAL A 173 -4.86 9.19 -0.87
CA VAL A 173 -5.74 8.05 -1.01
C VAL A 173 -7.03 8.33 -0.26
N VAL A 174 -8.17 8.08 -0.89
CA VAL A 174 -9.49 8.15 -0.24
C VAL A 174 -10.08 6.75 -0.25
N ALA A 175 -10.40 6.19 0.91
CA ALA A 175 -10.87 4.81 1.01
C ALA A 175 -12.31 4.75 1.52
N ILE A 176 -13.20 4.17 0.71
CA ILE A 176 -14.58 3.87 1.09
C ILE A 176 -14.58 2.49 1.75
N ILE A 177 -14.60 2.48 3.08
CA ILE A 177 -14.48 1.25 3.89
C ILE A 177 -15.83 0.66 4.31
N ASP A 178 -16.92 1.22 3.78
CA ASP A 178 -18.29 0.73 3.94
C ASP A 178 -18.40 -0.77 3.59
N GLY A 179 -19.09 -1.53 4.43
CA GLY A 179 -19.23 -2.98 4.30
C GLY A 179 -17.94 -3.79 4.54
N ARG A 180 -16.87 -3.15 5.02
CA ARG A 180 -15.61 -3.79 5.42
C ARG A 180 -14.95 -4.65 4.33
N ASN A 181 -14.92 -4.17 3.09
CA ASN A 181 -14.37 -4.93 1.98
C ASN A 181 -12.87 -5.27 2.17
N PRO A 182 -12.46 -6.56 2.16
CA PRO A 182 -11.07 -6.96 2.37
C PRO A 182 -10.08 -6.41 1.34
N ASN A 183 -10.49 -6.25 0.06
CA ASN A 183 -9.61 -5.72 -0.98
C ASN A 183 -9.28 -4.26 -0.72
N VAL A 184 -10.28 -3.46 -0.33
CA VAL A 184 -10.08 -2.06 0.05
C VAL A 184 -9.12 -1.95 1.23
N PHE A 185 -9.24 -2.83 2.24
CA PHE A 185 -8.31 -2.83 3.37
C PHE A 185 -6.89 -3.27 3.01
N TYR A 186 -6.75 -4.23 2.08
CA TYR A 186 -5.45 -4.64 1.59
C TYR A 186 -4.74 -3.49 0.86
N GLU A 187 -5.44 -2.81 -0.05
CA GLU A 187 -4.95 -1.63 -0.77
C GLU A 187 -4.65 -0.46 0.18
N LEU A 188 -5.51 -0.24 1.18
CA LEU A 188 -5.31 0.75 2.23
C LEU A 188 -4.05 0.44 3.05
N GLY A 189 -3.82 -0.84 3.38
CA GLY A 189 -2.63 -1.29 4.07
C GLY A 189 -1.35 -1.01 3.28
N ILE A 190 -1.37 -1.23 1.96
CA ILE A 190 -0.27 -0.87 1.06
C ILE A 190 -0.06 0.64 1.04
N ALA A 191 -1.13 1.42 0.90
CA ALA A 191 -1.06 2.89 0.92
C ALA A 191 -0.43 3.41 2.22
N HIS A 192 -0.83 2.86 3.37
CA HIS A 192 -0.23 3.17 4.67
C HIS A 192 1.24 2.79 4.75
N ALA A 193 1.61 1.60 4.27
CA ALA A 193 3.01 1.14 4.25
C ALA A 193 3.90 2.04 3.39
N LEU A 194 3.34 2.65 2.33
CA LEU A 194 4.00 3.62 1.48
C LEU A 194 4.02 5.05 2.06
N GLY A 195 3.40 5.27 3.22
CA GLY A 195 3.30 6.58 3.86
C GLY A 195 2.33 7.53 3.15
N LYS A 196 1.37 7.01 2.38
CA LYS A 196 0.38 7.83 1.67
C LYS A 196 -0.63 8.40 2.66
N PRO A 197 -0.95 9.70 2.59
CA PRO A 197 -2.03 10.26 3.38
C PRO A 197 -3.36 9.64 2.93
N ALA A 198 -4.00 8.89 3.82
CA ALA A 198 -5.29 8.26 3.59
C ALA A 198 -6.41 9.00 4.34
N ILE A 199 -7.55 9.20 3.67
CA ILE A 199 -8.81 9.67 4.25
C ILE A 199 -9.81 8.51 4.18
N LEU A 200 -10.40 8.14 5.30
CA LEU A 200 -11.36 7.05 5.38
C LEU A 200 -12.79 7.59 5.35
N ILE A 201 -13.66 6.94 4.60
CA ILE A 201 -15.08 7.28 4.48
C ILE A 201 -15.89 6.06 4.91
N ALA A 202 -16.77 6.24 5.91
CA ALA A 202 -17.66 5.19 6.41
C ALA A 202 -19.01 5.78 6.82
N PRO A 203 -20.13 5.06 6.63
CA PRO A 203 -21.42 5.58 7.05
C PRO A 203 -21.59 5.52 8.58
N THR A 204 -21.07 4.46 9.20
CA THR A 204 -21.18 4.26 10.65
C THR A 204 -19.81 3.98 11.29
N PRO A 205 -19.60 4.34 12.57
CA PRO A 205 -18.37 4.04 13.29
C PRO A 205 -18.17 2.53 13.54
N GLU A 206 -19.23 1.73 13.45
CA GLU A 206 -19.21 0.27 13.52
C GLU A 206 -18.52 -0.33 12.29
N ASP A 207 -18.64 0.30 11.12
CA ASP A 207 -17.98 -0.17 9.90
C ASP A 207 -16.46 0.01 9.94
N VAL A 208 -15.94 0.79 10.90
CA VAL A 208 -14.52 1.11 11.04
C VAL A 208 -13.87 0.18 12.07
N PRO A 209 -12.97 -0.73 11.66
CA PRO A 209 -12.15 -1.51 12.58
C PRO A 209 -11.42 -0.60 13.58
N PHE A 210 -11.35 -1.03 14.83
CA PHE A 210 -10.78 -0.25 15.93
C PHE A 210 -9.35 0.25 15.62
N ASP A 211 -8.55 -0.58 14.97
CA ASP A 211 -7.13 -0.32 14.68
C ASP A 211 -6.88 0.75 13.60
N ILE A 212 -7.88 1.07 12.78
CA ILE A 212 -7.76 2.08 11.71
C ILE A 212 -8.54 3.37 11.99
N ARG A 213 -9.06 3.54 13.22
CA ARG A 213 -9.69 4.79 13.68
C ARG A 213 -8.65 5.89 13.79
N THR A 214 -8.29 6.43 12.63
CA THR A 214 -7.40 7.57 12.47
C THR A 214 -8.17 8.87 12.62
N LYS A 215 -7.45 9.98 12.83
CA LYS A 215 -8.05 11.33 12.88
C LYS A 215 -8.73 11.75 11.57
N ARG A 216 -8.50 11.02 10.47
CA ARG A 216 -8.97 11.35 9.11
C ARG A 216 -10.12 10.44 8.67
N LEU A 217 -11.02 10.15 9.61
CA LEU A 217 -12.25 9.40 9.35
C LEU A 217 -13.41 10.38 9.15
N VAL A 218 -14.04 10.30 7.98
CA VAL A 218 -15.25 11.03 7.63
C VAL A 218 -16.44 10.09 7.79
N LEU A 219 -17.21 10.33 8.86
CA LEU A 219 -18.50 9.68 9.09
C LEU A 219 -19.62 10.48 8.43
N PHE A 220 -20.51 9.81 7.71
CA PHE A 220 -21.62 10.43 6.99
C PHE A 220 -22.90 9.61 7.06
N GLN A 221 -24.05 10.27 7.17
CA GLN A 221 -25.37 9.64 7.09
C GLN A 221 -26.08 9.96 5.77
N SER A 222 -25.64 11.02 5.08
CA SER A 222 -26.13 11.43 3.76
C SER A 222 -24.98 11.79 2.82
N LEU A 223 -25.26 11.80 1.51
CA LEU A 223 -24.27 12.20 0.51
C LEU A 223 -23.90 13.68 0.58
N ASP A 224 -24.83 14.54 1.00
CA ASP A 224 -24.57 15.97 1.20
C ASP A 224 -23.61 16.20 2.37
N GLU A 225 -23.82 15.48 3.47
CA GLU A 225 -22.92 15.50 4.64
C GLU A 225 -21.52 14.97 4.28
N LEU A 226 -21.46 13.91 3.47
CA LEU A 226 -20.21 13.39 2.93
C LEU A 226 -19.48 14.47 2.13
N GLN A 227 -20.18 15.17 1.24
CA GLN A 227 -19.60 16.22 0.40
C GLN A 227 -18.97 17.34 1.23
N GLU A 228 -19.69 17.86 2.23
CA GLU A 228 -19.22 18.95 3.09
C GLU A 228 -18.01 18.52 3.93
N LYS A 229 -18.12 17.41 4.67
CA LYS A 229 -17.05 16.95 5.56
C LYS A 229 -15.80 16.51 4.80
N LEU A 230 -15.98 15.85 3.65
CA LEU A 230 -14.86 15.43 2.83
C LEU A 230 -14.13 16.63 2.24
N LYS A 231 -14.85 17.69 1.84
CA LYS A 231 -14.24 18.91 1.31
C LYS A 231 -13.32 19.55 2.34
N ASP A 232 -13.78 19.67 3.58
CA ASP A 232 -12.99 20.24 4.68
C ASP A 232 -11.75 19.41 4.99
N GLU A 233 -11.92 18.08 5.08
CA GLU A 233 -10.82 17.18 5.41
C GLU A 233 -9.80 17.10 4.27
N LEU A 234 -10.26 17.04 3.01
CA LEU A 234 -9.38 17.02 1.85
C LEU A 234 -8.61 18.34 1.74
N ALA A 235 -9.24 19.49 1.94
CA ALA A 235 -8.54 20.78 1.96
C ALA A 235 -7.44 20.82 3.04
N ARG A 236 -7.71 20.31 4.25
CA ARG A 236 -6.71 20.21 5.33
C ARG A 236 -5.53 19.33 4.93
N VAL A 237 -5.81 18.16 4.35
CA VAL A 237 -4.75 17.22 3.94
C VAL A 237 -3.92 17.80 2.80
N VAL A 238 -4.54 18.49 1.84
CA VAL A 238 -3.82 19.16 0.74
C VAL A 238 -2.86 20.21 1.29
N VAL A 239 -3.32 21.10 2.17
CA VAL A 239 -2.47 22.14 2.80
C VAL A 239 -1.36 21.51 3.63
N ALA A 240 -1.65 20.46 4.40
CA ALA A 240 -0.65 19.74 5.18
C ALA A 240 0.39 19.02 4.28
N SER A 241 -0.02 18.56 3.10
CA SER A 241 0.87 17.95 2.10
C SER A 241 1.71 18.96 1.31
N GLU A 242 1.31 20.24 1.29
CA GLU A 242 2.00 21.34 0.62
C GLU A 242 3.03 22.05 1.52
N GLN A 243 2.94 21.88 2.84
CA GLN A 243 4.01 22.30 3.74
C GLN A 243 5.30 21.62 3.27
N PRO A 244 6.37 22.38 2.97
CA PRO A 244 7.64 21.76 2.67
C PRO A 244 7.96 20.92 3.89
N ILE A 245 8.15 19.62 3.64
CA ILE A 245 8.87 18.75 4.56
C ILE A 245 10.11 19.57 4.90
N GLN A 246 10.17 20.17 6.10
CA GLN A 246 11.47 20.59 6.62
C GLN A 246 12.34 19.38 6.38
N PRO A 247 13.47 19.50 5.68
CA PRO A 247 14.28 18.34 5.44
C PRO A 247 14.65 17.80 6.81
N VAL A 248 13.90 16.81 7.30
CA VAL A 248 14.45 15.72 8.08
C VAL A 248 15.66 15.39 7.24
N ALA A 249 16.85 15.59 7.78
CA ALA A 249 18.09 15.55 7.03
C ALA A 249 18.03 14.39 6.06
N GLU A 250 18.30 14.65 4.78
CA GLU A 250 18.46 13.65 3.71
C GLU A 250 18.86 12.31 4.31
N ALA A 251 18.27 11.21 3.83
CA ALA A 251 18.88 9.90 4.04
C ALA A 251 20.26 9.92 3.38
N ARG A 252 21.21 10.58 4.04
CA ARG A 252 22.62 10.48 3.82
C ARG A 252 22.89 9.06 4.24
N THR A 253 23.42 8.30 3.31
CA THR A 253 24.31 7.19 3.60
C THR A 253 25.48 7.69 4.45
N GLY A 254 25.21 8.06 5.70
CA GLY A 254 26.12 8.78 6.57
C GLY A 254 25.58 8.76 8.00
N VAL A 255 26.18 7.89 8.81
CA VAL A 255 26.12 7.80 10.28
C VAL A 255 24.71 7.69 10.89
N PRO A 256 24.34 6.60 11.60
CA PRO A 256 23.11 6.57 12.38
C PRO A 256 23.07 7.76 13.35
N GLU A 257 21.93 8.43 13.53
CA GLU A 257 21.78 9.58 14.45
C GLU A 257 22.26 9.20 15.85
N LEU A 258 23.52 9.52 16.15
CA LEU A 258 24.17 9.31 17.43
C LEU A 258 24.13 10.64 18.18
N LEU A 259 23.87 10.58 19.49
CA LEU A 259 24.01 11.73 20.39
C LEU A 259 25.41 12.36 20.19
N PRO A 260 25.55 13.69 20.32
CA PRO A 260 26.86 14.35 20.21
C PRO A 260 27.94 13.67 21.08
N GLU A 261 27.59 13.31 22.30
CA GLU A 261 28.45 12.59 23.25
C GLU A 261 28.79 11.18 22.75
N ALA A 262 27.85 10.46 22.13
CA ALA A 262 28.08 9.14 21.57
C ALA A 262 28.99 9.19 20.32
N ARG A 263 28.92 10.26 19.52
CA ARG A 263 29.82 10.47 18.39
C ARG A 263 31.25 10.71 18.85
N VAL A 264 31.43 11.58 19.84
CA VAL A 264 32.73 11.88 20.44
C VAL A 264 33.31 10.63 21.09
N LEU A 265 32.51 9.91 21.89
CA LEU A 265 32.91 8.66 22.54
C LEU A 265 33.35 7.60 21.52
N LEU A 266 32.56 7.37 20.47
CA LEU A 266 32.86 6.35 19.47
C LEU A 266 34.08 6.73 18.62
N LYS A 267 34.24 8.01 18.26
CA LYS A 267 35.40 8.48 17.51
C LYS A 267 36.67 8.39 18.33
N GLU A 268 36.67 8.87 19.58
CA GLU A 268 37.85 8.77 20.45
C GLU A 268 38.19 7.30 20.75
N ALA A 269 37.19 6.45 20.95
CA ALA A 269 37.42 5.02 21.13
C ALA A 269 37.98 4.31 19.89
N SER A 270 37.63 4.76 18.68
CA SER A 270 38.21 4.23 17.44
C SER A 270 39.70 4.58 17.27
N LEU A 271 40.16 5.66 17.92
CA LEU A 271 41.56 6.10 17.89
C LEU A 271 42.41 5.43 18.96
N ASP A 272 41.79 4.73 19.92
CA ASP A 272 42.49 3.94 20.93
C ASP A 272 43.10 2.67 20.29
N PRO A 273 44.41 2.38 20.47
CA PRO A 273 45.04 1.17 19.94
C PRO A 273 44.36 -0.15 20.33
N GLN A 274 43.60 -0.17 21.44
CA GLN A 274 42.85 -1.34 21.90
C GLN A 274 41.34 -1.22 21.68
N GLY A 275 40.86 -0.08 21.16
CA GLY A 275 39.42 0.18 21.02
C GLY A 275 38.66 0.18 22.35
N ALA A 276 39.37 0.43 23.46
CA ALA A 276 38.85 0.23 24.81
C ALA A 276 38.16 1.49 25.35
N ILE A 277 37.02 1.28 25.98
CA ILE A 277 36.28 2.28 26.74
C ILE A 277 36.16 1.76 28.18
N ILE A 278 36.64 2.55 29.13
CA ILE A 278 36.67 2.21 30.54
C ILE A 278 35.70 3.11 31.29
N LEU A 279 34.70 2.51 31.91
CA LEU A 279 33.76 3.17 32.82
C LEU A 279 34.14 2.81 34.26
N ALA A 280 34.71 3.76 35.00
CA ALA A 280 35.09 3.58 36.40
C ALA A 280 34.19 4.40 37.34
N ARG A 281 33.67 3.75 38.39
CA ARG A 281 32.83 4.37 39.42
C ARG A 281 33.55 4.31 40.76
N TYR A 282 33.70 5.44 41.44
CA TYR A 282 34.35 5.53 42.74
C TYR A 282 33.58 6.48 43.68
N ILE A 283 33.95 6.48 44.97
CA ILE A 283 33.24 7.19 46.05
C ILE A 283 33.15 8.72 45.81
N GLY A 284 33.93 9.27 44.87
CA GLY A 284 33.96 10.69 44.51
C GLY A 284 33.48 11.03 43.09
N GLY A 285 32.96 10.07 42.30
CA GLY A 285 32.50 10.35 40.94
C GLY A 285 32.49 9.14 40.00
N THR A 286 32.15 9.42 38.74
CA THR A 286 32.19 8.45 37.62
C THR A 286 33.08 9.03 36.53
N THR A 287 34.02 8.25 36.03
CA THR A 287 34.89 8.63 34.91
C THR A 287 34.65 7.69 33.73
N LEU A 288 34.64 8.27 32.53
CA LEU A 288 34.55 7.54 31.27
C LEU A 288 35.80 7.85 30.47
N GLN A 289 36.69 6.86 30.36
CA GLN A 289 38.01 7.03 29.76
C GLN A 289 38.13 6.21 28.49
N THR A 290 38.70 6.82 27.46
CA THR A 290 39.10 6.14 26.21
C THR A 290 40.25 6.91 25.57
N ASN A 291 41.16 6.24 24.87
CA ASN A 291 42.32 6.87 24.22
C ASN A 291 43.15 7.76 25.18
N GLY A 292 43.28 7.33 26.44
CA GLY A 292 43.98 8.07 27.49
C GLY A 292 43.29 9.35 27.98
N LYS A 293 42.10 9.71 27.48
CA LYS A 293 41.35 10.91 27.87
C LYS A 293 40.13 10.56 28.70
N ASN A 294 39.85 11.35 29.75
CA ASN A 294 38.56 11.31 30.44
C ASN A 294 37.58 12.24 29.70
N LEU A 295 36.44 11.70 29.28
CA LEU A 295 35.43 12.42 28.50
C LEU A 295 34.39 13.13 29.38
N ILE A 296 34.27 12.74 30.65
CA ILE A 296 33.38 13.41 31.61
C ILE A 296 34.11 14.63 32.19
N PRO A 297 33.70 15.88 31.88
CA PRO A 297 34.44 17.08 32.30
C PRO A 297 34.20 17.46 33.77
N SER A 298 33.05 17.11 34.35
CA SER A 298 32.77 17.31 35.77
C SER A 298 32.03 16.13 36.41
N ASN A 299 32.15 16.01 37.73
CA ASN A 299 31.40 15.01 38.52
C ASN A 299 29.93 15.42 38.79
N GLU A 300 29.39 16.40 38.07
CA GLU A 300 27.97 16.73 38.18
C GLU A 300 27.12 15.57 37.66
N ARG A 301 26.09 15.17 38.44
CA ARG A 301 25.27 13.99 38.10
C ARG A 301 24.59 14.12 36.73
N ARG A 302 24.27 15.34 36.31
CA ARG A 302 23.67 15.62 35.00
C ARG A 302 24.64 15.31 33.85
N GLU A 303 25.92 15.67 33.98
CA GLU A 303 26.92 15.39 32.96
C GLU A 303 27.25 13.90 32.90
N VAL A 304 27.45 13.27 34.06
CA VAL A 304 27.66 11.82 34.15
C VAL A 304 26.53 11.05 33.47
N ALA A 305 25.27 11.44 33.69
CA ALA A 305 24.12 10.78 33.10
C ALA A 305 24.08 10.87 31.55
N ARG A 306 24.54 11.98 30.95
CA ARG A 306 24.61 12.13 29.49
C ARG A 306 25.62 11.15 28.88
N TRP A 307 26.78 11.02 29.50
CA TRP A 307 27.83 10.10 29.04
C TRP A 307 27.47 8.63 29.31
N GLU A 308 26.78 8.32 30.42
CA GLU A 308 26.23 6.99 30.66
C GLU A 308 25.18 6.62 29.60
N GLN A 309 24.27 7.54 29.25
CA GLN A 309 23.28 7.33 28.18
C GLN A 309 23.95 7.13 26.81
N ALA A 310 25.01 7.87 26.51
CA ALA A 310 25.77 7.72 25.27
C ALA A 310 26.38 6.32 25.13
N LEU A 311 26.99 5.80 26.20
CA LEU A 311 27.57 4.45 26.22
C LEU A 311 26.48 3.36 26.13
N GLU A 312 25.35 3.54 26.82
CA GLU A 312 24.20 2.64 26.73
C GLU A 312 23.63 2.59 25.31
N LEU A 313 23.50 3.74 24.63
CA LEU A 313 23.06 3.83 23.25
C LEU A 313 24.01 3.08 22.30
N LEU A 314 25.33 3.28 22.44
CA LEU A 314 26.34 2.58 21.62
C LEU A 314 26.29 1.07 21.82
N THR A 315 26.05 0.63 23.06
CA THR A 315 25.91 -0.79 23.41
C THR A 315 24.62 -1.38 22.84
N ALA A 316 23.49 -0.69 23.00
CA ALA A 316 22.20 -1.11 22.48
C ALA A 316 22.18 -1.23 20.94
N ARG A 317 22.97 -0.40 20.25
CA ARG A 317 23.16 -0.45 18.79
C ARG A 317 24.24 -1.42 18.33
N GLY A 318 24.91 -2.13 19.25
CA GLY A 318 25.96 -3.09 18.92
C GLY A 318 27.23 -2.47 18.31
N LEU A 319 27.44 -1.16 18.48
CA LEU A 319 28.65 -0.45 18.05
C LEU A 319 29.80 -0.67 19.04
N VAL A 320 29.46 -1.00 20.28
CA VAL A 320 30.37 -1.28 21.37
C VAL A 320 29.85 -2.50 22.13
N VAL A 321 30.74 -3.36 22.64
CA VAL A 321 30.40 -4.56 23.39
C VAL A 321 31.09 -4.55 24.75
N ALA A 322 30.35 -4.90 25.81
CA ALA A 322 30.92 -5.02 27.16
C ALA A 322 31.85 -6.24 27.25
N ARG A 323 33.04 -6.06 27.82
CA ARG A 323 34.09 -7.08 27.93
C ARG A 323 34.64 -7.11 29.35
N GLY A 324 34.10 -7.99 30.19
CA GLY A 324 34.54 -8.15 31.58
C GLY A 324 33.39 -8.49 32.54
N HIS A 325 33.68 -8.53 33.84
CA HIS A 325 32.67 -8.65 34.89
C HIS A 325 32.36 -7.25 35.42
N LYS A 326 31.07 -6.89 35.52
CA LYS A 326 30.52 -5.62 36.04
C LYS A 326 30.33 -4.42 35.09
N GLY A 327 30.55 -4.59 33.78
CA GLY A 327 30.28 -3.50 32.82
C GLY A 327 31.19 -2.29 32.99
N GLU A 328 32.45 -2.53 33.35
CA GLU A 328 33.47 -1.50 33.58
C GLU A 328 34.35 -1.30 32.33
N ILE A 329 34.40 -2.28 31.42
CA ILE A 329 35.22 -2.26 30.21
C ILE A 329 34.34 -2.63 29.02
N TYR A 330 34.55 -1.88 27.94
CA TYR A 330 33.84 -2.00 26.69
C TYR A 330 34.83 -1.92 25.53
N GLU A 331 34.55 -2.63 24.44
CA GLU A 331 35.37 -2.65 23.22
C GLU A 331 34.53 -2.23 22.01
N VAL A 332 35.12 -1.44 21.10
CA VAL A 332 34.48 -1.06 19.84
C VAL A 332 34.35 -2.29 18.93
N THR A 333 33.17 -2.50 18.36
CA THR A 333 32.92 -3.61 17.42
C THR A 333 33.33 -3.22 15.99
N ASN A 334 33.40 -4.20 15.07
CA ASN A 334 33.70 -3.94 13.66
C ASN A 334 32.72 -2.92 13.03
N THR A 335 31.43 -3.02 13.36
CA THR A 335 30.42 -2.04 12.94
C THR A 335 30.63 -0.68 13.62
N GLY A 336 31.09 -0.66 14.87
CA GLY A 336 31.51 0.54 15.58
C GLY A 336 32.63 1.31 14.87
N TYR A 337 33.68 0.63 14.41
CA TYR A 337 34.78 1.25 13.66
C TYR A 337 34.32 1.86 12.34
N GLN A 338 33.51 1.12 11.56
CA GLN A 338 32.97 1.63 10.29
C GLN A 338 32.12 2.89 10.49
N VAL A 339 31.34 2.94 11.57
CA VAL A 339 30.55 4.13 11.92
C VAL A 339 31.46 5.26 12.40
N ALA A 340 32.51 4.97 13.17
CA ALA A 340 33.48 5.96 13.64
C ALA A 340 34.26 6.63 12.49
N ASP A 341 34.59 5.87 11.45
CA ASP A 341 35.28 6.39 10.24
C ASP A 341 34.39 7.35 9.46
N MET A 342 33.07 7.19 9.54
CA MET A 342 32.10 8.08 8.89
C MET A 342 31.78 9.33 9.72
N ILE A 343 32.24 9.40 10.99
CA ILE A 343 32.02 10.58 11.85
C ILE A 343 33.14 11.59 11.62
N ASP A 344 32.77 12.74 11.07
CA ASP A 344 33.53 13.99 11.16
C ASP A 344 33.12 14.72 12.45
N LEU A 345 34.12 15.10 13.27
CA LEU A 345 33.95 15.84 14.53
C LEU A 345 34.25 17.33 14.35
#